data_AF-A0A1H8A7P2-F1
#
_entry.id   AF-A0A1H8A7P2-F1
#
_cell.length_a   1.000
_cell.length_b   1.000
_cell.length_c   1.000
_cell.angle_alpha   90.00
_cell.angle_beta   90.00
_cell.angle_gamma   90.00
#
_symmetry.space_group_name_H-M   'P 1'
#
loop_
_entity.id
_entity.type
_entity.pdbx_description
1 polymer ?
#
loop_
_entity_poly.entity_id
_entity_poly.type
_entity_poly.pdbx_seq_one_letter_code
_entity_poly.pdbx_strand_id
1 'polypeptide(L)'
;MKDKQVEESDKDLNEMLYLIGRFIRSERLSLGYTSAEKFGNKVDISPTQMNGYENGSTPMTLKTFHKIFRGLNKTKEEIFSALITGTKPEPNAKDFKLPLNQEQYVRQQLKEVLGEARSTELTSGGITRLYLMLTYCHNKQLKKSELKAKFGHKGTAYSRSFNLPLKAATDAKWISLTNPKGKRDSNQQYFTTEAGIEILRLKGIDAGDGSGEG
;
A
#
# COMPACT_ATOMS: atom_id res chain seq x y z
N MET A 1 37.60 8.98 13.21
CA MET A 1 36.74 7.90 12.64
C MET A 1 35.53 7.60 13.51
N LYS A 2 35.63 7.55 14.85
CA LYS A 2 34.47 7.39 15.75
C LYS A 2 33.43 8.50 15.63
N ASP A 3 33.85 9.76 15.53
CA ASP A 3 32.92 10.90 15.54
C ASP A 3 32.03 10.95 14.28
N LYS A 4 32.58 10.58 13.11
CA LYS A 4 31.80 10.48 11.86
C LYS A 4 30.74 9.38 11.90
N GLN A 5 31.01 8.25 12.55
CA GLN A 5 30.04 7.15 12.66
C GLN A 5 28.87 7.49 13.59
N VAL A 6 29.11 8.31 14.62
CA VAL A 6 28.06 8.78 15.53
C VAL A 6 27.16 9.80 14.82
N GLU A 7 27.76 10.76 14.10
CA GLU A 7 26.99 11.75 13.31
C GLU A 7 26.11 11.13 12.23
N GLU A 8 26.59 10.09 11.55
CA GLU A 8 25.84 9.36 10.52
C GLU A 8 24.69 8.56 11.13
N SER A 9 24.91 7.92 12.28
CA SER A 9 23.86 7.22 13.03
C SER A 9 22.76 8.14 13.54
N ASP A 10 23.10 9.35 13.98
CA ASP A 10 22.11 10.33 14.46
C ASP A 10 21.28 10.89 13.30
N LYS A 11 21.90 11.09 12.13
CA LYS A 11 21.20 11.49 10.91
C LYS A 11 20.20 10.43 10.46
N ASP A 12 20.61 9.15 10.42
CA ASP A 12 19.75 8.03 10.04
C ASP A 12 18.57 7.87 11.02
N LEU A 13 18.85 8.04 12.33
CA LEU A 13 17.81 8.01 13.36
C LEU A 13 16.79 9.15 13.17
N ASN A 14 17.25 10.37 12.88
CA ASN A 14 16.36 11.52 12.64
C ASN A 14 15.50 11.32 11.39
N GLU A 15 16.07 10.76 10.31
CA GLU A 15 15.32 10.41 9.10
C GLU A 15 14.25 9.35 9.40
N MET A 16 14.60 8.31 10.16
CA MET A 16 13.64 7.29 10.59
C MET A 16 12.49 7.90 11.42
N LEU A 17 12.79 8.76 12.39
CA LEU A 17 11.78 9.43 13.22
C LEU A 17 10.84 10.29 12.37
N TYR A 18 11.37 11.00 11.38
CA TYR A 18 10.58 11.79 10.44
C TYR A 18 9.62 10.92 9.61
N LEU A 19 10.10 9.80 9.05
CA LEU A 19 9.26 8.88 8.26
C LEU A 19 8.14 8.28 9.10
N ILE A 20 8.45 7.86 10.33
CA ILE A 20 7.46 7.35 11.28
C ILE A 20 6.42 8.43 11.60
N GLY A 21 6.85 9.66 11.86
CA GLY A 21 5.96 10.78 12.15
C GLY A 21 4.99 11.08 11.02
N ARG A 22 5.49 11.11 9.78
CA ARG A 22 4.68 11.29 8.56
C ARG A 22 3.64 10.18 8.39
N PHE A 23 4.03 8.94 8.65
CA PHE A 23 3.12 7.81 8.61
C PHE A 23 1.98 7.97 9.63
N ILE A 24 2.32 8.25 10.89
CA ILE A 24 1.34 8.46 11.98
C ILE A 24 0.36 9.57 11.60
N ARG A 25 0.85 10.70 11.07
CA ARG A 25 0.01 11.81 10.61
C ARG A 25 -0.93 11.39 9.50
N SER A 26 -0.44 10.64 8.51
CA SER A 26 -1.26 10.17 7.38
C SER A 26 -2.38 9.25 7.84
N GLU A 27 -2.11 8.30 8.74
CA GLU A 27 -3.11 7.40 9.29
C GLU A 27 -4.11 8.12 10.22
N ARG A 28 -3.64 9.11 11.00
CA ARG A 28 -4.52 9.95 11.80
C ARG A 28 -5.55 10.67 10.92
N LEU A 29 -5.08 11.28 9.83
CA LEU A 29 -5.94 12.01 8.89
C LEU A 29 -6.92 11.07 8.18
N SER A 30 -6.51 9.85 7.81
CA SER A 30 -7.39 8.87 7.16
C SER A 30 -8.53 8.40 8.06
N LEU A 31 -8.34 8.46 9.39
CA LEU A 31 -9.37 8.20 10.40
C LEU A 31 -10.26 9.41 10.72
N GLY A 32 -10.07 10.55 10.03
CA GLY A 32 -10.89 11.75 10.20
C GLY A 32 -10.47 12.69 11.34
N TYR A 33 -9.35 12.42 12.01
CA TYR A 33 -8.81 13.34 13.01
C TYR A 33 -8.04 14.45 12.30
N THR A 34 -8.66 15.63 12.15
CA THR A 34 -8.04 16.75 11.41
C THR A 34 -6.91 17.45 12.15
N SER A 35 -6.83 17.33 13.49
CA SER A 35 -5.75 17.92 14.30
C SER A 35 -5.03 16.89 15.17
N ALA A 36 -3.75 17.15 15.44
CA ALA A 36 -2.93 16.37 16.39
C ALA A 36 -3.52 16.43 17.81
N GLU A 37 -4.18 17.53 18.19
CA GLU A 37 -4.88 17.66 19.45
C GLU A 37 -6.03 16.65 19.61
N LYS A 38 -6.94 16.57 18.63
CA LYS A 38 -8.10 15.68 18.70
C LYS A 38 -7.66 14.22 18.83
N PHE A 39 -6.63 13.83 18.09
CA PHE A 39 -6.08 12.49 18.17
C PHE A 39 -5.26 12.26 19.45
N GLY A 40 -4.43 13.24 19.84
CA GLY A 40 -3.64 13.22 21.06
C GLY A 40 -4.52 12.98 22.29
N ASN A 41 -5.64 13.69 22.40
CA ASN A 41 -6.61 13.50 23.48
C ASN A 41 -7.17 12.07 23.51
N LYS A 42 -7.43 11.45 22.36
CA LYS A 42 -7.88 10.05 22.27
C LYS A 42 -6.85 9.07 22.80
N VAL A 43 -5.58 9.30 22.52
CA VAL A 43 -4.48 8.44 22.96
C VAL A 43 -3.80 8.96 24.21
N ASP A 44 -4.39 9.93 24.92
CA ASP A 44 -3.84 10.53 26.14
C ASP A 44 -2.37 10.96 25.95
N ILE A 45 -2.14 11.78 24.93
CA ILE A 45 -0.87 12.43 24.57
C ILE A 45 -1.16 13.91 24.34
N SER A 46 -0.33 14.80 24.88
CA SER A 46 -0.56 16.23 24.71
C SER A 46 -0.43 16.65 23.23
N PRO A 47 -1.13 17.72 22.79
CA PRO A 47 -1.05 18.19 21.42
C PRO A 47 0.40 18.52 20.99
N THR A 48 1.18 19.12 21.89
CA THR A 48 2.60 19.44 21.66
C THR A 48 3.43 18.19 21.45
N GLN A 49 3.26 17.17 22.29
CA GLN A 49 3.96 15.90 22.13
C GLN A 49 3.56 15.20 20.84
N MET A 50 2.26 15.15 20.53
CA MET A 50 1.78 14.52 19.30
C MET A 50 2.33 15.21 18.04
N ASN A 51 2.36 16.55 18.02
CA ASN A 51 2.99 17.30 16.94
C ASN A 51 4.49 17.01 16.82
N GLY A 52 5.20 16.91 17.96
CA GLY A 52 6.62 16.56 17.98
C GLY A 52 6.89 15.16 17.39
N TYR A 53 6.00 14.21 17.67
CA TYR A 53 6.07 12.87 17.09
C TYR A 53 5.75 12.87 15.59
N GLU A 54 4.70 13.58 15.15
CA GLU A 54 4.32 13.65 13.73
C GLU A 54 5.34 14.34 12.84
N ASN A 55 6.10 15.28 13.40
CA ASN A 55 7.17 15.97 12.69
C ASN A 55 8.53 15.27 12.82
N GLY A 56 8.61 14.18 13.58
CA GLY A 56 9.87 13.48 13.86
C GLY A 56 10.88 14.26 14.71
N SER A 57 10.48 15.40 15.30
CA SER A 57 11.36 16.24 16.12
C SER A 57 11.55 15.71 17.53
N THR A 58 10.71 14.77 17.96
CA THR A 58 10.74 14.19 19.31
C THR A 58 10.86 12.68 19.21
N PRO A 59 11.91 12.05 19.79
CA PRO A 59 12.00 10.61 19.89
C PRO A 59 10.83 10.01 20.67
N MET A 60 10.32 8.88 20.20
CA MET A 60 9.25 8.14 20.88
C MET A 60 9.79 6.93 21.61
N THR A 61 9.25 6.68 22.80
CA THR A 61 9.42 5.35 23.43
C THR A 61 8.57 4.32 22.71
N LEU A 62 8.98 3.04 22.75
CA LEU A 62 8.20 1.94 22.18
C LEU A 62 6.79 1.84 22.80
N LYS A 63 6.64 2.22 24.07
CA LYS A 63 5.34 2.27 24.77
C LYS A 63 4.43 3.34 24.17
N THR A 64 4.96 4.54 23.95
CA THR A 64 4.23 5.65 23.31
C THR A 64 3.86 5.29 21.87
N PHE A 65 4.81 4.70 21.15
CA PHE A 65 4.61 4.22 19.79
C PHE A 65 3.46 3.21 19.71
N HIS A 66 3.46 2.19 20.58
CA HIS A 66 2.36 1.23 20.67
C HIS A 66 1.01 1.89 21.03
N LYS A 67 1.00 2.87 21.96
CA LYS A 67 -0.22 3.61 22.35
C LYS A 67 -0.83 4.35 21.16
N ILE A 68 -0.01 5.06 20.39
CA ILE A 68 -0.42 5.80 19.18
C ILE A 68 -1.06 4.85 18.17
N PHE A 69 -0.38 3.75 17.84
CA PHE A 69 -0.88 2.83 16.83
C PHE A 69 -2.14 2.06 17.25
N ARG A 70 -2.33 1.79 18.54
CA ARG A 70 -3.62 1.30 19.05
C ARG A 70 -4.73 2.34 18.86
N GLY A 71 -4.43 3.62 19.04
CA GLY A 71 -5.34 4.72 18.71
C GLY A 71 -5.68 4.82 17.22
N LEU A 72 -4.76 4.39 16.35
CA LEU A 72 -4.95 4.25 14.90
C LEU A 72 -5.68 2.95 14.50
N ASN A 73 -6.20 2.20 15.46
CA ASN A 73 -6.83 0.89 15.24
C ASN A 73 -5.93 -0.14 14.54
N LYS A 74 -4.61 -0.05 14.73
CA LYS A 74 -3.65 -1.04 14.18
C LYS A 74 -3.34 -2.12 15.20
N THR A 75 -3.22 -3.35 14.72
CA THR A 75 -2.66 -4.50 15.43
C THR A 75 -1.14 -4.46 15.37
N LYS A 76 -0.45 -5.06 16.35
CA LYS A 76 1.02 -5.12 16.39
C LYS A 76 1.61 -5.67 15.09
N GLU A 77 0.95 -6.64 14.46
CA GLU A 77 1.33 -7.21 13.16
C GLU A 77 1.27 -6.17 12.04
N GLU A 78 0.22 -5.34 11.98
CA GLU A 78 0.10 -4.24 11.01
C GLU A 78 1.15 -3.15 11.25
N ILE A 79 1.47 -2.86 12.52
CA ILE A 79 2.53 -1.90 12.90
C ILE A 79 3.87 -2.35 12.32
N PHE A 80 4.27 -3.59 12.64
CA PHE A 80 5.56 -4.12 12.20
C PHE A 80 5.59 -4.34 10.69
N SER A 81 4.48 -4.74 10.07
CA SER A 81 4.42 -4.85 8.61
C SER A 81 4.65 -3.48 7.97
N ALA A 82 3.90 -2.44 8.37
CA ALA A 82 4.05 -1.11 7.80
C ALA A 82 5.47 -0.53 7.97
N LEU A 83 6.10 -0.77 9.12
CA LEU A 83 7.47 -0.31 9.40
C LEU A 83 8.56 -1.10 8.65
N ILE A 84 8.43 -2.43 8.58
CA ILE A 84 9.49 -3.30 8.04
C ILE A 84 9.40 -3.36 6.51
N THR A 85 8.20 -3.36 5.94
CA THR A 85 8.02 -3.53 4.49
C THR A 85 7.73 -2.23 3.77
N GLY A 86 7.44 -1.12 4.48
CA GLY A 86 7.06 0.16 3.87
C GLY A 86 5.73 0.13 3.10
N THR A 87 4.99 -0.96 3.19
CA THR A 87 3.74 -1.15 2.42
C THR A 87 2.54 -0.76 3.27
N LYS A 88 1.64 0.06 2.70
CA LYS A 88 0.33 0.37 3.29
C LYS A 88 -0.41 -0.94 3.66
N PRO A 89 -1.19 -0.95 4.75
CA PRO A 89 -1.98 -2.12 5.13
C PRO A 89 -2.82 -2.61 3.95
N GLU A 90 -2.83 -3.92 3.74
CA GLU A 90 -3.51 -4.54 2.60
C GLU A 90 -4.98 -4.12 2.57
N PRO A 91 -5.45 -3.48 1.49
CA PRO A 91 -6.86 -3.12 1.37
C PRO A 91 -7.74 -4.38 1.36
N ASN A 92 -8.91 -4.34 2.01
CA ASN A 92 -9.86 -5.45 1.93
C ASN A 92 -10.59 -5.42 0.58
N ALA A 93 -10.48 -6.50 -0.21
CA ALA A 93 -11.08 -6.59 -1.54
C ALA A 93 -12.61 -6.38 -1.57
N LYS A 94 -13.33 -6.67 -0.48
CA LYS A 94 -14.80 -6.60 -0.45
C LYS A 94 -15.30 -5.16 -0.57
N ASP A 95 -14.61 -4.23 0.08
CA ASP A 95 -15.09 -2.85 0.26
C ASP A 95 -14.19 -1.83 -0.46
N PHE A 96 -13.07 -2.27 -1.02
CA PHE A 96 -12.15 -1.40 -1.74
C PHE A 96 -12.72 -0.95 -3.09
N LYS A 97 -12.74 0.36 -3.30
CA LYS A 97 -13.00 0.99 -4.60
C LYS A 97 -11.77 1.80 -4.99
N LEU A 98 -11.28 1.55 -6.20
CA LEU A 98 -10.20 2.34 -6.76
C LEU A 98 -10.76 3.72 -7.14
N PRO A 99 -10.15 4.84 -6.69
CA PRO A 99 -10.51 6.18 -7.14
C PRO A 99 -10.53 6.29 -8.66
N LEU A 100 -11.47 7.07 -9.22
CA LEU A 100 -11.72 7.12 -10.67
C LEU A 100 -10.47 7.51 -11.48
N ASN A 101 -9.69 8.48 -11.00
CA ASN A 101 -8.43 8.90 -11.63
C ASN A 101 -7.39 7.76 -11.66
N GLN A 102 -7.28 7.00 -10.58
CA GLN A 102 -6.40 5.83 -10.51
C GLN A 102 -6.90 4.71 -11.43
N GLU A 103 -8.22 4.48 -11.49
CA GLU A 103 -8.80 3.52 -12.43
C GLU A 103 -8.48 3.89 -13.89
N GLN A 104 -8.68 5.16 -14.26
CA GLN A 104 -8.39 5.67 -15.60
C GLN A 104 -6.90 5.53 -15.94
N TYR A 105 -6.01 5.82 -14.99
CA TYR A 105 -4.57 5.63 -15.16
C TYR A 105 -4.23 4.15 -15.46
N VAL A 106 -4.72 3.22 -14.65
CA VAL A 106 -4.47 1.77 -14.86
C VAL A 106 -5.01 1.31 -16.21
N ARG A 107 -6.19 1.82 -16.64
CA ARG A 107 -6.75 1.53 -17.97
C ARG A 107 -5.87 2.04 -19.10
N GLN A 108 -5.36 3.26 -18.97
CA GLN A 108 -4.47 3.86 -19.96
C GLN A 108 -3.16 3.07 -20.09
N GLN A 109 -2.57 2.66 -18.96
CA GLN A 109 -1.37 1.82 -18.96
C GLN A 109 -1.63 0.43 -19.57
N LEU A 110 -2.80 -0.18 -19.31
CA LEU A 110 -3.19 -1.42 -19.99
C LEU A 110 -3.33 -1.24 -21.50
N LYS A 111 -3.90 -0.12 -21.94
CA LYS A 111 -4.05 0.21 -23.36
C LYS A 111 -2.69 0.37 -24.04
N GLU A 112 -1.73 1.02 -23.38
CA GLU A 112 -0.37 1.20 -23.90
C GLU A 112 0.38 -0.14 -24.03
N VAL A 113 0.22 -1.04 -23.07
CA VAL A 113 0.96 -2.31 -23.05
C VAL A 113 0.29 -3.42 -23.88
N LEU A 114 -1.05 -3.51 -23.88
CA LEU A 114 -1.81 -4.62 -24.46
C LEU A 114 -2.77 -4.20 -25.58
N GLY A 115 -2.91 -2.91 -25.86
CA GLY A 115 -3.83 -2.37 -26.87
C GLY A 115 -5.28 -2.16 -26.38
N GLU A 116 -6.05 -1.42 -27.18
CA GLU A 116 -7.43 -0.98 -26.90
C GLU A 116 -8.40 -2.14 -26.61
N ALA A 117 -8.27 -3.25 -27.36
CA ALA A 117 -9.18 -4.39 -27.24
C ALA A 117 -9.10 -5.05 -25.86
N ARG A 118 -7.94 -5.00 -25.20
CA ARG A 118 -7.74 -5.60 -23.87
C ARG A 118 -8.02 -4.62 -22.73
N SER A 119 -7.81 -3.32 -22.91
CA SER A 119 -8.14 -2.32 -21.89
C SER A 119 -9.66 -2.18 -21.67
N THR A 120 -10.44 -2.38 -22.73
CA THR A 120 -11.92 -2.31 -22.71
C THR A 120 -12.58 -3.59 -22.19
N GLU A 121 -11.87 -4.73 -22.21
CA GLU A 121 -12.40 -6.02 -21.73
C GLU A 121 -12.62 -6.04 -20.20
N LEU A 122 -11.85 -5.24 -19.46
CA LEU A 122 -11.97 -5.14 -18.00
C LEU A 122 -13.01 -4.08 -17.62
N THR A 123 -14.05 -4.51 -16.89
CA THR A 123 -14.98 -3.59 -16.21
C THR A 123 -14.25 -2.84 -15.08
N SER A 124 -14.86 -1.80 -14.50
CA SER A 124 -14.27 -1.05 -13.37
C SER A 124 -13.94 -1.95 -12.18
N GLY A 125 -14.80 -2.93 -11.90
CA GLY A 125 -14.51 -3.96 -10.91
C GLY A 125 -13.38 -4.91 -11.32
N GLY A 126 -13.14 -5.11 -12.62
CA GLY A 126 -11.98 -5.83 -13.14
C GLY A 126 -10.67 -5.08 -12.94
N ILE A 127 -10.66 -3.78 -13.23
CA ILE A 127 -9.50 -2.89 -12.99
C ILE A 127 -9.19 -2.78 -11.50
N THR A 128 -10.21 -2.60 -10.66
CA THR A 128 -10.03 -2.59 -9.19
C THR A 128 -9.40 -3.90 -8.70
N ARG A 129 -9.85 -5.05 -9.21
CA ARG A 129 -9.24 -6.35 -8.87
C ARG A 129 -7.81 -6.48 -9.36
N LEU A 130 -7.51 -6.01 -10.57
CA LEU A 130 -6.15 -6.01 -11.10
C LEU A 130 -5.22 -5.21 -10.18
N TYR A 131 -5.62 -4.00 -9.81
CA TYR A 131 -4.86 -3.15 -8.88
C TYR A 131 -4.62 -3.87 -7.54
N LEU A 132 -5.67 -4.45 -6.95
CA LEU A 132 -5.56 -5.22 -5.71
C LEU A 132 -4.63 -6.43 -5.84
N MET A 133 -4.64 -7.13 -6.97
CA MET A 133 -3.71 -8.25 -7.22
C MET A 133 -2.26 -7.77 -7.23
N LEU A 134 -1.98 -6.64 -7.86
CA LEU A 134 -0.64 -6.03 -7.83
C LEU A 134 -0.24 -5.69 -6.40
N THR A 135 -1.13 -5.08 -5.61
CA THR A 135 -0.85 -4.75 -4.21
C THR A 135 -0.56 -5.99 -3.36
N TYR A 136 -1.41 -7.03 -3.45
CA TYR A 136 -1.21 -8.25 -2.65
C TYR A 136 0.07 -9.00 -3.04
N CYS A 137 0.34 -9.13 -4.35
CA CYS A 137 1.53 -9.81 -4.85
C CYS A 137 2.82 -8.98 -4.67
N HIS A 138 2.71 -7.68 -4.42
CA HIS A 138 3.84 -6.83 -4.03
C HIS A 138 4.19 -7.04 -2.56
N ASN A 139 3.18 -7.09 -1.69
CA ASN A 139 3.37 -7.28 -0.26
C ASN A 139 3.87 -8.69 0.10
N LYS A 140 3.45 -9.72 -0.67
CA LYS A 140 3.85 -11.11 -0.44
C LYS A 140 3.79 -11.92 -1.73
N GLN A 141 4.71 -12.88 -1.89
CA GLN A 141 4.57 -13.91 -2.92
C GLN A 141 3.42 -14.87 -2.56
N LEU A 142 2.42 -14.97 -3.44
CA LEU A 142 1.18 -15.69 -3.15
C LEU A 142 0.95 -16.84 -4.14
N LYS A 143 0.52 -17.99 -3.64
CA LYS A 143 -0.06 -19.04 -4.51
C LYS A 143 -1.37 -18.52 -5.11
N LYS A 144 -1.77 -19.07 -6.28
CA LYS A 144 -3.02 -18.68 -6.94
C LYS A 144 -4.25 -18.82 -6.04
N SER A 145 -4.27 -19.88 -5.22
CA SER A 145 -5.33 -20.16 -4.25
C SER A 145 -5.39 -19.13 -3.12
N GLU A 146 -4.23 -18.71 -2.60
CA GLU A 146 -4.12 -17.68 -1.57
C GLU A 146 -4.55 -16.32 -2.12
N LEU A 147 -4.09 -15.95 -3.32
CA LEU A 147 -4.51 -14.73 -3.99
C LEU A 147 -6.04 -14.72 -4.23
N LYS A 148 -6.61 -15.85 -4.65
CA LYS A 148 -8.06 -16.00 -4.81
C LYS A 148 -8.82 -15.83 -3.49
N ALA A 149 -8.28 -16.37 -2.39
CA ALA A 149 -8.89 -16.25 -1.07
C ALA A 149 -9.02 -14.78 -0.63
N LYS A 150 -8.08 -13.90 -1.01
CA LYS A 150 -8.15 -12.45 -0.76
C LYS A 150 -9.41 -11.78 -1.35
N PHE A 151 -10.00 -12.35 -2.39
CA PHE A 151 -11.23 -11.85 -3.03
C PHE A 151 -12.50 -12.54 -2.53
N GLY A 152 -12.44 -13.32 -1.44
CA GLY A 152 -13.60 -13.98 -0.84
C GLY A 152 -14.19 -15.14 -1.64
N HIS A 153 -13.50 -15.60 -2.69
CA HIS A 153 -13.96 -16.74 -3.49
C HIS A 153 -13.68 -18.06 -2.77
N LYS A 154 -14.74 -18.65 -2.18
CA LYS A 154 -14.70 -19.99 -1.56
C LYS A 154 -15.00 -21.06 -2.62
N GLY A 155 -14.12 -22.04 -2.79
CA GLY A 155 -14.29 -23.16 -3.75
C GLY A 155 -13.08 -23.39 -4.66
N THR A 156 -13.10 -24.45 -5.45
CA THR A 156 -11.99 -24.84 -6.34
C THR A 156 -12.02 -24.12 -7.69
N ALA A 157 -13.20 -23.77 -8.20
CA ALA A 157 -13.37 -23.14 -9.51
C ALA A 157 -12.92 -21.67 -9.55
N TYR A 158 -12.10 -21.30 -10.53
CA TYR A 158 -11.63 -19.92 -10.72
C TYR A 158 -12.58 -19.16 -11.64
N SER A 159 -13.24 -18.11 -11.15
CA SER A 159 -14.19 -17.31 -11.93
C SER A 159 -13.49 -16.52 -13.04
N ARG A 160 -14.24 -16.18 -14.10
CA ARG A 160 -13.77 -15.24 -15.13
C ARG A 160 -13.37 -13.89 -14.52
N SER A 161 -14.12 -13.40 -13.53
CA SER A 161 -13.84 -12.15 -12.81
C SER A 161 -12.52 -12.16 -12.04
N PHE A 162 -11.97 -13.33 -11.71
CA PHE A 162 -10.64 -13.48 -11.09
C PHE A 162 -9.55 -13.74 -12.15
N ASN A 163 -9.79 -14.69 -13.06
CA ASN A 163 -8.77 -15.08 -14.04
C ASN A 163 -8.48 -13.99 -15.07
N LEU A 164 -9.47 -13.20 -15.46
CA LEU A 164 -9.29 -12.21 -16.51
C LEU A 164 -8.37 -11.06 -16.05
N PRO A 165 -8.56 -10.41 -14.88
CA PRO A 165 -7.61 -9.43 -14.35
C PRO A 165 -6.20 -10.01 -14.14
N LEU A 166 -6.11 -11.23 -13.58
CA LEU A 166 -4.81 -11.88 -13.37
C LEU A 166 -4.09 -12.14 -14.69
N LYS A 167 -4.81 -12.59 -15.72
CA LYS A 167 -4.27 -12.81 -17.05
C LYS A 167 -3.78 -11.50 -17.68
N ALA A 168 -4.57 -10.43 -17.58
CA ALA A 168 -4.14 -9.12 -18.07
C ALA A 168 -2.85 -8.65 -17.38
N ALA A 169 -2.75 -8.80 -16.05
CA ALA A 169 -1.55 -8.45 -15.30
C ALA A 169 -0.32 -9.31 -15.69
N THR A 170 -0.51 -10.60 -15.97
CA THR A 170 0.59 -11.47 -16.43
C THR A 170 0.99 -11.19 -17.87
N ASP A 171 0.03 -10.94 -18.76
CA ASP A 171 0.29 -10.63 -20.17
C ASP A 171 1.01 -9.28 -20.29
N ALA A 172 0.66 -8.31 -19.44
CA ALA A 172 1.34 -7.02 -19.31
C ALA A 172 2.71 -7.10 -18.59
N LYS A 173 3.12 -8.29 -18.12
CA LYS A 173 4.33 -8.52 -17.32
C LYS A 173 4.39 -7.74 -16.00
N TRP A 174 3.25 -7.31 -15.46
CA TRP A 174 3.14 -6.63 -14.17
C TRP A 174 3.12 -7.62 -13.00
N ILE A 175 2.65 -8.84 -13.24
CA ILE A 175 2.78 -9.97 -12.32
C ILE A 175 3.56 -11.08 -13.02
N SER A 176 4.49 -11.70 -12.31
CA SER A 176 5.26 -12.85 -12.78
C SER A 176 5.13 -14.05 -11.86
N LEU A 177 5.56 -15.19 -12.37
CA LEU A 177 5.61 -16.49 -11.72
C LEU A 177 7.03 -16.73 -11.18
N THR A 178 7.16 -17.24 -9.96
CA THR A 178 8.46 -17.68 -9.40
C THR A 178 9.18 -18.72 -10.28
N ASN A 179 8.44 -19.58 -11.00
CA ASN A 179 9.00 -20.55 -11.95
C ASN A 179 8.23 -20.51 -13.30
N PRO A 180 8.56 -19.58 -14.20
CA PRO A 180 7.81 -19.39 -15.45
C PRO A 180 7.78 -20.62 -16.38
N LYS A 181 8.80 -21.48 -16.28
CA LYS A 181 8.94 -22.72 -17.08
C LYS A 181 8.10 -23.86 -16.49
N GLY A 182 7.95 -23.90 -15.17
CA GLY A 182 7.18 -24.90 -14.44
C GLY A 182 5.75 -24.47 -14.13
N LYS A 183 4.90 -24.22 -15.15
CA LYS A 183 3.50 -23.77 -14.94
C LYS A 183 2.63 -24.69 -14.05
N ARG A 184 3.08 -25.93 -13.79
CA ARG A 184 2.42 -26.93 -12.93
C ARG A 184 3.18 -27.19 -11.62
N ASP A 185 4.17 -26.37 -11.28
CA ASP A 185 4.91 -26.48 -10.03
C ASP A 185 3.97 -26.23 -8.84
N SER A 186 3.98 -27.12 -7.84
CA SER A 186 3.14 -27.04 -6.64
C SER A 186 3.53 -25.88 -5.71
N ASN A 187 4.75 -25.36 -5.89
CA ASN A 187 5.28 -24.20 -5.18
C ASN A 187 5.22 -22.92 -6.01
N GLN A 188 4.50 -22.95 -7.13
CA GLN A 188 4.32 -21.78 -7.98
C GLN A 188 3.61 -20.64 -7.23
N GLN A 189 4.29 -19.49 -7.15
CA GLN A 189 3.76 -18.27 -6.55
C GLN A 189 3.78 -17.11 -7.56
N TYR A 190 2.96 -16.12 -7.29
CA TYR A 190 2.84 -14.88 -8.04
C TYR A 190 3.49 -13.75 -7.25
N PHE A 191 4.20 -12.87 -7.94
CA PHE A 191 4.78 -11.66 -7.37
C PHE A 191 4.64 -10.50 -8.34
N THR A 192 4.56 -9.28 -7.81
CA THR A 192 4.50 -8.05 -8.62
C THR A 192 5.91 -7.68 -9.07
N THR A 193 6.09 -7.43 -10.37
CA THR A 193 7.38 -7.04 -10.97
C THR A 193 7.62 -5.54 -10.81
N GLU A 194 8.82 -5.07 -11.12
CA GLU A 194 9.11 -3.62 -11.17
C GLU A 194 8.13 -2.85 -12.06
N ALA A 195 7.78 -3.40 -13.23
CA ALA A 195 6.78 -2.79 -14.11
C ALA A 195 5.40 -2.69 -13.44
N GLY A 196 5.01 -3.69 -12.63
CA GLY A 196 3.78 -3.65 -11.84
C GLY A 196 3.85 -2.70 -10.64
N ILE A 197 5.03 -2.54 -10.04
CA ILE A 197 5.27 -1.59 -8.94
C ILE A 197 5.13 -0.16 -9.46
N GLU A 198 5.58 0.16 -10.68
CA GLU A 198 5.36 1.48 -11.28
C GLU A 198 3.88 1.84 -11.41
N ILE A 199 3.02 0.86 -11.70
CA ILE A 199 1.56 1.06 -11.71
C ILE A 199 1.04 1.38 -10.30
N LEU A 200 1.59 0.74 -9.25
CA LEU A 200 1.24 1.00 -7.85
C LEU A 200 1.79 2.34 -7.34
N ARG A 201 2.91 2.81 -7.89
CA ARG A 201 3.53 4.10 -7.54
C ARG A 201 2.75 5.30 -8.04
N LEU A 202 1.66 5.08 -8.81
CA LEU A 202 0.63 6.05 -9.18
C LEU A 202 1.15 7.49 -9.27
N LYS A 203 1.80 7.84 -10.38
CA LYS A 203 2.06 9.24 -10.71
C LYS A 203 0.71 9.98 -10.78
N GLY A 204 0.41 10.79 -9.77
CA GLY A 204 -0.63 11.82 -9.83
C GLY A 204 -1.80 11.68 -8.85
N ILE A 205 -1.56 11.91 -7.55
CA ILE A 205 -2.49 12.67 -6.69
C ILE A 205 -1.67 13.66 -5.86
N ASP A 206 -1.05 14.60 -6.58
CA ASP A 206 -0.69 15.95 -6.11
C ASP A 206 -0.99 16.87 -7.30
N ALA A 207 -2.28 17.18 -7.49
CA ALA A 207 -2.76 18.27 -8.34
C ALA A 207 -4.17 18.68 -7.90
N GLY A 208 -4.35 18.72 -6.57
CA GLY A 208 -5.57 19.16 -5.91
C GLY A 208 -5.24 20.09 -4.75
N ASP A 209 -4.21 20.94 -4.89
CA ASP A 209 -4.14 22.17 -4.10
C ASP A 209 -5.05 23.20 -4.77
N GLY A 210 -6.31 23.12 -4.37
CA GLY A 210 -7.18 24.29 -4.38
C GLY A 210 -6.69 25.29 -3.34
N SER A 211 -5.84 26.21 -3.79
CA SER A 211 -5.84 27.61 -3.36
C SER A 211 -6.26 28.40 -4.60
N GLY A 212 -7.42 29.05 -4.70
CA GLY A 212 -8.10 29.79 -3.64
C GLY A 212 -7.48 31.18 -3.52
N GLU A 213 -7.91 32.06 -4.43
CA GLU A 213 -7.99 33.52 -4.35
C GLU A 213 -6.72 34.38 -4.12
N GLY A 214 -6.57 35.34 -5.03
CA GLY A 214 -5.57 36.41 -5.11
C GLY A 214 -5.62 37.02 -6.49
#